data_AF-A0A410YL50-F1
#
_entry.id   AF-A0A410YL50-F1
#
_cell.length_a   1.000
_cell.length_b   1.000
_cell.length_c   1.000
_cell.angle_alpha   90.00
_cell.angle_beta   90.00
_cell.angle_gamma   90.00
#
_symmetry.space_group_name_H-M   'P 1'
#
loop_
_entity.id
_entity.type
_entity.pdbx_description
1 polymer ?
#
loop_
_entity_poly.entity_id
_entity_poly.type
_entity_poly.pdbx_seq_one_letter_code
_entity_poly.pdbx_strand_id
1 'polypeptide(L)'
;MNDPHLISFPALEPGRAQRSRLSGVTALSRRLQGRLRSERGAATAEYAITTLAAVGFAGLLVVVLRSGEVRGMLTDIVRSALSIPA
;
A
#
# COMPACT_ATOMS: atom_id res chain seq x y z
N MET A 1 -8.05 65.31 -43.70
CA MET A 1 -8.98 64.60 -42.80
C MET A 1 -8.63 63.13 -42.91
N ASN A 2 -7.79 62.60 -42.02
CA ASN A 2 -7.38 61.20 -42.02
C ASN A 2 -7.33 60.75 -40.55
N ASP A 3 -8.20 59.80 -40.18
CA ASP A 3 -8.51 59.44 -38.79
C ASP A 3 -7.42 58.54 -38.14
N PRO A 4 -6.95 58.82 -36.91
CA PRO A 4 -5.91 58.04 -36.23
C PRO A 4 -6.47 57.07 -35.17
N HIS A 5 -7.43 56.21 -35.53
CA HIS A 5 -7.84 55.09 -34.66
C HIS A 5 -7.96 53.79 -35.45
N LEU A 6 -6.81 53.21 -35.82
CA LEU A 6 -6.72 51.78 -36.14
C LEU A 6 -6.32 51.00 -34.89
N ILE A 7 -7.22 50.12 -34.47
CA ILE A 7 -7.07 49.20 -33.35
C ILE A 7 -6.04 48.13 -33.78
N SER A 8 -4.92 48.01 -33.06
CA SER A 8 -3.93 46.95 -33.28
C SER A 8 -4.50 45.61 -32.87
N PHE A 9 -4.66 44.69 -33.83
CA PHE A 9 -5.00 43.30 -33.57
C PHE A 9 -3.76 42.55 -33.03
N PRO A 10 -3.87 41.75 -31.96
CA PRO A 10 -2.78 40.90 -31.52
C PRO A 10 -2.55 39.79 -32.55
N ALA A 11 -1.31 39.67 -33.04
CA ALA A 11 -0.91 38.57 -33.91
C ALA A 11 -1.15 37.24 -33.19
N LEU A 12 -2.00 36.38 -33.77
CA LEU A 12 -2.18 35.01 -33.30
C LEU A 12 -0.94 34.21 -33.69
N GLU A 13 -0.03 34.02 -32.74
CA GLU A 13 1.12 33.11 -32.88
C GLU A 13 0.63 31.67 -33.10
N PRO A 14 0.78 31.09 -34.31
CA PRO A 14 0.44 29.70 -34.54
C PRO A 14 1.64 28.85 -34.13
N GLY A 15 1.49 28.03 -33.08
CA GLY A 15 2.36 26.85 -32.95
C GLY A 15 2.99 26.57 -31.59
N ARG A 16 2.22 26.58 -30.49
CA ARG A 16 2.67 25.99 -29.21
C ARG A 16 1.81 24.80 -28.74
N ALA A 17 1.11 24.11 -29.64
CA ALA A 17 0.15 23.06 -29.28
C ALA A 17 0.61 21.61 -29.58
N GLN A 18 1.86 21.36 -30.00
CA GLN A 18 2.23 20.06 -30.60
C GLN A 18 3.40 19.33 -29.91
N ARG A 19 3.52 19.39 -28.57
CA ARG A 19 4.53 18.58 -27.83
C ARG A 19 4.01 17.84 -26.59
N SER A 20 2.70 17.82 -26.34
CA SER A 20 2.15 17.32 -25.07
C SER A 20 1.72 15.85 -25.06
N ARG A 21 1.64 15.16 -26.21
CA ARG A 21 1.05 13.80 -26.26
C ARG A 21 2.03 12.67 -25.96
N LEU A 22 3.33 12.84 -26.22
CA LEU A 22 4.36 11.83 -25.96
C LEU A 22 4.98 11.93 -24.55
N SER A 23 4.72 13.01 -23.81
CA SER A 23 5.28 13.23 -22.47
C SER A 23 4.45 12.59 -21.35
N GLY A 24 3.18 12.25 -21.61
CA GLY A 24 2.27 11.71 -20.59
C GLY A 24 2.71 10.35 -20.04
N VAL A 25 3.15 9.44 -20.92
CA VAL A 25 3.61 8.10 -20.54
C VAL A 25 4.90 8.19 -19.72
N THR A 26 5.85 9.02 -20.15
CA THR A 26 7.14 9.21 -19.47
C THR A 26 7.00 9.95 -18.14
N ALA A 27 6.02 10.86 -18.03
CA ALA A 27 5.71 11.56 -16.79
C ALA A 27 5.02 10.64 -15.77
N LEU A 28 4.10 9.77 -16.22
CA LEU A 28 3.45 8.77 -15.37
C LEU A 28 4.47 7.75 -14.85
N SER A 29 5.31 7.21 -15.73
CA SER A 29 6.34 6.25 -15.34
C SER A 29 7.32 6.84 -14.33
N ARG A 30 7.76 8.10 -14.52
CA ARG A 30 8.62 8.80 -13.56
C ARG A 30 7.95 9.02 -12.19
N ARG A 31 6.64 9.30 -12.16
CA ARG A 31 5.87 9.44 -10.90
C ARG A 31 5.76 8.10 -10.16
N LEU A 32 5.50 7.01 -10.88
CA LEU A 32 5.47 5.67 -10.29
C LEU A 32 6.85 5.27 -9.76
N GLN A 33 7.91 5.53 -10.52
CA GLN A 33 9.29 5.33 -10.07
C GLN A 33 9.62 6.15 -8.82
N GLY A 34 9.18 7.41 -8.75
CA GLY A 34 9.35 8.25 -7.56
C GLY A 34 8.59 7.74 -6.33
N ARG A 35 7.43 7.11 -6.52
CA ARG A 35 6.67 6.45 -5.44
C ARG A 35 7.35 5.18 -4.96
N LEU A 36 7.84 4.35 -5.88
CA LEU A 36 8.56 3.11 -5.55
C LEU A 36 9.92 3.36 -4.88
N ARG A 37 10.58 4.49 -5.20
CA ARG A 37 11.81 4.94 -4.54
C ARG A 37 11.55 5.73 -3.26
N SER A 38 10.29 5.91 -2.87
CA SER A 38 9.95 6.65 -1.66
C SER A 38 9.95 5.71 -0.47
N GLU A 39 10.92 5.89 0.43
CA GLU A 39 10.97 5.20 1.73
C GLU A 39 9.83 5.67 2.68
N ARG A 40 9.09 6.73 2.30
CA ARG A 40 7.95 7.21 3.08
C ARG A 40 6.84 6.16 3.05
N GLY A 41 6.69 5.47 4.18
CA GLY A 41 5.73 4.39 4.39
C GLY A 41 6.34 2.99 4.39
N ALA A 42 7.63 2.84 4.01
CA ALA A 42 8.32 1.55 4.01
C ALA A 42 8.38 0.95 5.41
N ALA A 43 8.76 1.75 6.43
CA ALA A 43 8.81 1.29 7.82
C ALA A 43 7.45 0.84 8.37
N THR A 44 6.35 1.53 8.00
CA THR A 44 4.99 1.12 8.43
C THR A 44 4.53 -0.14 7.70
N ALA A 45 4.86 -0.29 6.41
CA ALA A 45 4.56 -1.49 5.63
C ALA A 45 5.37 -2.70 6.13
N GLU A 46 6.64 -2.51 6.46
CA GLU A 46 7.52 -3.54 7.03
C GLU A 46 6.96 -4.06 8.36
N TYR A 47 6.56 -3.16 9.25
CA TYR A 47 5.96 -3.55 10.53
C TYR A 47 4.65 -4.31 10.34
N ALA A 48 3.81 -3.86 9.39
CA ALA A 48 2.57 -4.53 9.06
C ALA A 48 2.79 -5.94 8.52
N ILE A 49 3.71 -6.11 7.56
CA ILE A 49 4.04 -7.43 6.98
C ILE A 49 4.67 -8.34 8.03
N THR A 50 5.58 -7.82 8.86
CA THR A 50 6.21 -8.58 9.95
C THR A 50 5.18 -9.08 10.94
N THR A 51 4.23 -8.21 11.32
CA THR A 51 3.13 -8.58 12.21
C THR A 51 2.22 -9.62 11.56
N LEU A 52 1.85 -9.44 10.29
CA LEU A 52 1.03 -10.41 9.56
C LEU A 52 1.72 -11.78 9.46
N ALA A 53 3.03 -11.81 9.23
CA ALA A 53 3.81 -13.05 9.21
C ALA A 53 3.79 -13.75 10.59
N ALA A 54 4.02 -13.01 11.67
CA ALA A 54 3.96 -13.54 13.03
C ALA A 54 2.56 -14.05 13.40
N VAL A 55 1.50 -13.31 13.02
CA VAL A 55 0.11 -13.72 13.22
C VAL A 55 -0.22 -14.98 12.41
N GLY A 56 0.26 -15.09 11.17
CA GLY A 56 0.12 -16.29 10.36
C GLY A 56 0.76 -17.52 11.01
N PHE A 57 1.96 -17.36 11.56
CA PHE A 57 2.63 -18.41 12.34
C PHE A 57 1.85 -18.78 13.61
N ALA A 58 1.34 -17.80 14.35
CA ALA A 58 0.47 -18.05 15.51
C ALA A 58 -0.82 -18.78 15.11
N GLY A 59 -1.35 -18.51 13.91
CA GLY A 59 -2.47 -19.25 13.34
C GLY A 59 -2.21 -20.76 13.22
N LEU A 60 -1.00 -21.16 12.82
CA LEU A 60 -0.60 -22.57 12.80
C LEU A 60 -0.61 -23.16 14.22
N LEU A 61 -0.06 -22.43 15.21
CA LEU A 61 -0.10 -22.87 16.60
C LEU A 61 -1.53 -23.04 17.11
N VAL A 62 -2.46 -22.16 16.74
CA VAL A 62 -3.89 -22.29 17.08
C VAL A 62 -4.48 -23.58 16.50
N VAL A 63 -4.13 -23.95 15.26
CA VAL A 63 -4.58 -25.21 14.66
C VAL A 63 -4.03 -26.41 15.45
N VAL A 64 -2.75 -26.38 15.82
CA VAL A 64 -2.12 -27.43 16.64
C VAL A 64 -2.82 -27.56 18.01
N LEU A 65 -3.07 -26.45 18.70
CA LEU A 65 -3.75 -26.42 20.00
C LEU A 65 -5.20 -26.90 19.93
N ARG A 66 -5.85 -26.76 18.77
CA ARG A 66 -7.20 -27.24 18.51
C ARG A 66 -7.28 -28.73 18.18
N SER A 67 -6.15 -29.40 17.96
CA SER A 67 -6.13 -30.85 17.73
C SER A 67 -6.66 -31.61 18.95
N GLY A 68 -7.29 -32.76 18.72
CA GLY A 68 -7.89 -33.57 19.79
C GLY A 68 -6.88 -34.04 20.84
N GLU A 69 -5.70 -34.48 20.38
CA GLU A 69 -4.60 -34.93 21.24
C GLU A 69 -4.09 -33.81 22.15
N VAL A 70 -3.69 -32.67 21.58
CA VAL A 70 -3.15 -31.54 22.35
C VAL A 70 -4.21 -30.96 23.29
N ARG A 71 -5.44 -30.81 22.81
CA ARG A 71 -6.55 -30.33 23.65
C ARG A 71 -6.83 -31.27 24.82
N GLY A 72 -6.74 -32.59 24.61
CA GLY A 72 -6.86 -33.59 25.67
C GLY A 72 -5.78 -33.40 26.73
N MET A 73 -4.51 -33.40 26.32
CA MET A 73 -3.37 -33.19 27.22
C MET A 73 -3.51 -31.89 28.04
N LEU A 74 -3.89 -30.78 27.40
CA LEU A 74 -4.10 -29.51 28.10
C LEU A 74 -5.26 -29.57 29.09
N THR A 75 -6.35 -30.25 28.73
CA THR A 75 -7.51 -30.43 29.61
C THR A 75 -7.14 -31.25 30.84
N ASP A 76 -6.33 -32.29 30.67
CA ASP A 76 -5.88 -33.15 31.78
C ASP A 76 -4.96 -32.39 32.73
N ILE A 77 -4.07 -31.53 32.21
CA ILE A 77 -3.25 -30.63 33.02
C ILE A 77 -4.14 -29.69 33.84
N VAL A 78 -5.13 -29.07 33.22
CA VAL A 78 -6.06 -28.14 33.91
C VAL A 78 -6.88 -28.88 34.97
N ARG A 79 -7.41 -30.07 34.67
CA ARG A 79 -8.16 -30.90 35.64
C ARG A 79 -7.30 -31.30 36.83
N SER A 80 -6.07 -31.73 36.57
CA SER A 80 -5.09 -32.09 37.60
C SER A 80 -4.76 -30.90 38.49
N ALA A 81 -4.58 -29.71 37.91
CA ALA A 81 -4.33 -28.48 38.66
C ALA A 81 -5.53 -28.05 39.52
N LEU A 82 -6.74 -28.48 39.16
CA LEU A 82 -8.00 -28.18 39.86
C LEU A 82 -8.49 -29.33 40.75
N SER A 83 -7.73 -30.42 40.89
CA SER A 83 -8.11 -31.63 41.66
C SER A 83 -9.45 -32.25 41.22
N ILE A 84 -9.80 -32.11 39.94
CA ILE A 84 -11.00 -32.75 39.36
C ILE A 84 -10.56 -34.12 38.82
N PRO A 85 -11.20 -35.23 39.23
CA PRO A 85 -10.91 -36.55 38.70
C PRO A 85 -11.15 -36.62 37.18
N ALA A 86 -10.37 -37.46 36.49
CA ALA A 86 -10.48 -37.72 35.05
C ALA A 86 -11.83 -38.38 34.71
#